data_AF-A0A965UGX0-F1
#
_entry.id   AF-A0A965UGX0-F1
#
_cell.length_a   1.000
_cell.length_b   1.000
_cell.length_c   1.000
_cell.angle_alpha   90.00
_cell.angle_beta   90.00
_cell.angle_gamma   90.00
#
_symmetry.space_group_name_H-M   'P 1'
#
loop_
_entity.id
_entity.type
_entity.pdbx_description
1 polymer ?
#
loop_
_entity_poly.entity_id
_entity_poly.type
_entity_poly.pdbx_seq_one_letter_code
_entity_poly.pdbx_strand_id
1 'polypeptide(L)'
;MKPIRNISELSVSELLTEFSNNDNELFLSELDLRNHIRKNTNNFEPALLTVLHRDISEFIFTNPISDKSLLQDYIFELDCLLLNIANENNLSVDLKNGNGVQFLSFEKQAHIFPVELQTVEAKQVIAKAVELNLCSVDNGVYSWGETKALLAYFADRASEYLQLGKGIYDDKIKISWKPFEMLFRIKGLAQTKKDYQRTGNTPIGFDIVEKIFD
;
A
#
# COMPACT_ATOMS: atom_id res chain seq x y z
N MET A 1 -9.92 2.11 23.60
CA MET A 1 -8.48 2.13 23.27
C MET A 1 -7.65 2.24 24.54
N LYS A 2 -6.83 1.23 24.84
CA LYS A 2 -5.85 1.29 25.94
C LYS A 2 -4.48 1.53 25.30
N PRO A 3 -3.78 2.64 25.61
CA PRO A 3 -2.44 2.84 25.10
C PRO A 3 -1.51 1.79 25.72
N ILE A 4 -0.68 1.14 24.90
CA ILE A 4 0.44 0.35 25.42
C ILE A 4 1.44 1.36 25.96
N ARG A 5 1.58 1.42 27.28
CA ARG A 5 2.56 2.30 27.91
C ARG A 5 3.96 1.74 27.63
N ASN A 6 4.88 2.63 27.28
CA ASN A 6 6.31 2.33 27.14
C ASN A 6 6.63 1.23 26.11
N ILE A 7 6.01 1.24 24.93
CA ILE A 7 6.36 0.26 23.88
C ILE A 7 7.86 0.29 23.55
N SER A 8 8.50 1.45 23.67
CA SER A 8 9.94 1.62 23.47
C SER A 8 10.79 0.89 24.51
N GLU A 9 10.23 0.47 25.65
CA GLU A 9 10.92 -0.31 26.68
C GLU A 9 10.71 -1.82 26.51
N LEU A 10 9.70 -2.22 25.73
CA LEU A 10 9.46 -3.62 25.41
C LEU A 10 10.49 -4.13 24.40
N SER A 11 10.86 -5.39 24.56
CA SER A 11 11.37 -6.20 23.46
C SER A 11 10.24 -6.53 22.48
N VAL A 12 10.61 -7.01 21.30
CA VAL A 12 9.64 -7.34 20.24
C VAL A 12 8.75 -8.50 20.67
N SER A 13 9.30 -9.53 21.30
CA SER A 13 8.53 -10.67 21.81
C SER A 13 7.53 -10.25 22.89
N GLU A 14 7.91 -9.33 23.78
CA GLU A 14 7.00 -8.76 24.79
C GLU A 14 5.88 -7.94 24.12
N LEU A 15 6.20 -7.14 23.10
CA LEU A 15 5.20 -6.38 22.33
C LEU A 15 4.19 -7.32 21.64
N LEU A 16 4.66 -8.38 20.99
CA LEU A 16 3.82 -9.39 20.34
C LEU A 16 2.96 -10.18 21.34
N THR A 17 3.50 -10.42 22.53
CA THR A 17 2.77 -11.04 23.64
C THR A 17 1.67 -10.12 24.17
N GLU A 18 1.94 -8.83 24.31
CA GLU A 18 0.94 -7.81 24.68
C GLU A 18 -0.19 -7.70 23.63
N PHE A 19 0.13 -7.84 22.34
CA PHE A 19 -0.87 -7.90 21.28
C PHE A 19 -1.75 -9.13 21.41
N SER A 20 -1.14 -10.29 21.65
CA SER A 20 -1.86 -11.56 21.73
C SER A 20 -2.78 -11.63 22.94
N ASN A 21 -2.34 -11.07 24.07
CA ASN A 21 -3.06 -11.10 25.34
C ASN A 21 -4.09 -9.97 25.51
N ASN A 22 -4.14 -8.97 24.62
CA ASN A 22 -5.17 -7.93 24.69
C ASN A 22 -6.40 -8.29 23.86
N ASP A 23 -7.56 -8.28 24.51
CA ASP A 23 -8.88 -8.38 23.85
C ASP A 23 -9.44 -7.01 23.46
N ASN A 24 -8.74 -5.92 23.80
CA ASN A 24 -9.16 -4.55 23.50
C ASN A 24 -8.46 -4.02 22.25
N GLU A 25 -9.10 -3.07 21.56
CA GLU A 25 -8.41 -2.19 20.60
C GLU A 25 -7.23 -1.51 21.28
N LEU A 26 -6.04 -1.99 20.94
CA LEU A 26 -4.80 -1.29 21.16
C LEU A 26 -4.74 -0.12 20.18
N PHE A 27 -3.92 0.89 20.46
CA PHE A 27 -3.62 1.96 19.52
C PHE A 27 -2.12 2.18 19.55
N LEU A 28 -1.49 2.12 18.38
CA LEU A 28 -0.08 2.34 18.19
C LEU A 28 0.12 3.35 17.08
N SER A 29 0.86 4.41 17.36
CA SER A 29 1.24 5.33 16.30
C SER A 29 2.40 4.75 15.49
N GLU A 30 2.41 5.03 14.18
CA GLU A 30 3.53 4.71 13.29
C GLU A 30 4.87 5.22 13.85
N LEU A 31 4.86 6.40 14.46
CA LEU A 31 6.04 7.01 15.08
C LEU A 31 6.57 6.17 16.25
N ASP A 32 5.69 5.68 17.12
CA ASP A 32 6.10 4.85 18.25
C ASP A 32 6.66 3.51 17.75
N LEU A 33 6.02 2.90 16.76
CA LEU A 33 6.45 1.64 16.15
C LEU A 33 7.83 1.79 15.50
N ARG A 34 8.05 2.88 14.76
CA ARG A 34 9.34 3.21 14.13
C ARG A 34 10.43 3.41 15.17
N ASN A 35 10.12 4.07 16.28
CA ASN A 35 11.07 4.26 17.39
C ASN A 35 11.39 2.94 18.10
N HIS A 36 10.40 2.06 18.28
CA HIS A 36 10.59 0.73 18.86
C HIS A 36 11.52 -0.13 17.98
N ILE A 37 11.26 -0.20 16.67
CA ILE A 37 12.11 -0.93 15.72
C ILE A 37 13.52 -0.33 15.73
N ARG A 38 13.64 1.00 15.68
CA ARG A 38 14.94 1.70 15.70
C ARG A 38 15.79 1.31 16.91
N LYS A 39 15.17 1.23 18.08
CA LYS A 39 15.87 0.85 19.33
C LYS A 39 16.28 -0.63 19.32
N ASN A 40 15.39 -1.52 18.89
CA ASN A 40 15.63 -2.97 18.88
C ASN A 40 16.57 -3.44 17.76
N THR A 41 16.77 -2.63 16.72
CA THR A 41 17.62 -2.97 15.57
C THR A 41 18.90 -2.15 15.50
N ASN A 42 19.31 -1.49 16.60
CA ASN A 42 20.49 -0.63 16.61
C ASN A 42 20.49 0.39 15.45
N ASN A 43 19.44 1.21 15.40
CA ASN A 43 19.22 2.21 14.35
C ASN A 43 19.09 1.58 12.94
N PHE A 44 18.20 0.60 12.81
CA PHE A 44 17.89 -0.04 11.51
C PHE A 44 19.08 -0.79 10.91
N GLU A 45 19.91 -1.38 11.77
CA GLU A 45 21.01 -2.24 11.33
C GLU A 45 20.44 -3.42 10.52
N PRO A 46 21.00 -3.70 9.34
CA PRO A 46 20.40 -4.64 8.40
C PRO A 46 20.20 -6.08 8.86
N ALA A 47 21.21 -6.64 9.51
CA ALA A 47 21.17 -8.02 9.98
C ALA A 47 20.11 -8.15 11.09
N LEU A 48 20.03 -7.17 11.98
CA LEU A 48 19.03 -7.11 13.05
C LEU A 48 17.61 -6.89 12.52
N LEU A 49 17.42 -6.09 11.47
CA LEU A 49 16.12 -5.96 10.80
C LEU A 49 15.65 -7.28 10.19
N THR A 50 16.56 -8.03 9.57
CA THR A 50 16.25 -9.31 8.93
C THR A 50 15.84 -10.35 9.98
N VAL A 51 16.57 -10.40 11.09
CA VAL A 51 16.25 -11.26 12.25
C VAL A 51 14.89 -10.88 12.83
N LEU A 52 14.67 -9.59 13.06
CA LEU A 52 13.41 -9.07 13.60
C LEU A 52 12.20 -9.45 12.73
N HIS A 53 12.31 -9.24 11.42
CA HIS A 53 11.27 -9.59 10.47
C HIS A 53 10.97 -11.09 10.48
N ARG A 54 12.01 -11.94 10.50
CA ARG A 54 11.85 -13.40 10.59
C ARG A 54 11.12 -13.80 11.87
N ASP A 55 11.52 -13.24 13.01
CA ASP A 55 10.97 -13.61 14.31
C ASP A 55 9.49 -13.18 14.42
N ILE A 56 9.11 -12.03 13.85
CA ILE A 56 7.71 -11.59 13.71
C ILE A 56 6.94 -12.54 12.79
N SER A 57 7.50 -12.87 11.63
CA SER A 57 6.89 -13.82 10.66
C SER A 57 6.62 -15.18 11.29
N GLU A 58 7.58 -15.71 12.04
CA GLU A 58 7.47 -16.98 12.75
C GLU A 58 6.41 -16.92 13.85
N PHE A 59 6.34 -15.81 14.60
CA PHE A 59 5.31 -15.61 15.61
C PHE A 59 3.89 -15.64 15.02
N ILE A 60 3.69 -14.98 13.87
CA ILE A 60 2.41 -14.95 13.14
C ILE A 60 2.02 -16.36 12.68
N PHE A 61 2.98 -17.12 12.18
CA PHE A 61 2.74 -18.45 11.63
C PHE A 61 2.50 -19.51 12.70
N THR A 62 3.14 -19.36 13.87
CA THR A 62 3.10 -20.35 14.96
C THR A 62 1.98 -20.13 15.97
N ASN A 63 1.47 -18.90 16.09
CA ASN A 63 0.29 -18.62 16.92
C ASN A 63 -0.97 -18.66 16.05
N PRO A 64 -1.82 -19.71 16.15
CA PRO A 64 -3.10 -19.74 15.46
C PRO A 64 -4.06 -18.76 16.15
N ILE A 65 -3.96 -17.47 15.78
CA ILE A 65 -4.90 -16.44 16.24
C ILE A 65 -6.25 -16.81 15.64
N SER A 66 -7.09 -17.43 16.46
CA SER A 66 -8.29 -18.13 15.98
C SER A 66 -9.44 -17.19 15.62
N ASP A 67 -9.44 -15.94 16.08
CA ASP A 67 -10.36 -14.88 15.65
C ASP A 67 -9.94 -13.51 16.23
N LYS A 68 -9.19 -12.68 15.49
CA LYS A 68 -8.96 -11.24 15.79
C LYS A 68 -8.52 -10.48 14.53
N SER A 69 -9.46 -9.98 13.72
CA SER A 69 -9.16 -9.17 12.52
C SER A 69 -8.19 -8.01 12.82
N LEU A 70 -8.31 -7.41 14.00
CA LEU A 70 -7.44 -6.34 14.48
C LEU A 70 -5.97 -6.74 14.63
N LEU A 71 -5.69 -8.00 15.02
CA LEU A 71 -4.32 -8.48 15.20
C LEU A 71 -3.63 -8.70 13.85
N GLN A 72 -4.38 -9.15 12.84
CA GLN A 72 -3.90 -9.21 11.45
C GLN A 72 -3.57 -7.82 10.91
N ASP A 73 -4.39 -6.80 11.19
CA ASP A 73 -4.13 -5.42 10.77
C ASP A 73 -2.84 -4.86 11.40
N TYR A 74 -2.61 -5.08 12.71
CA TYR A 74 -1.38 -4.65 13.38
C TYR A 74 -0.13 -5.38 12.89
N ILE A 75 -0.25 -6.68 12.66
CA ILE A 75 0.80 -7.52 12.09
C ILE A 75 1.16 -7.02 10.68
N PHE A 76 0.14 -6.70 9.87
CA PHE A 76 0.32 -6.18 8.52
C PHE A 76 1.00 -4.80 8.52
N GLU A 77 0.60 -3.91 9.44
CA GLU A 77 1.25 -2.60 9.61
C GLU A 77 2.72 -2.71 10.02
N LEU A 78 3.03 -3.64 10.93
CA LEU A 78 4.41 -3.96 11.34
C LEU A 78 5.26 -4.46 10.17
N ASP A 79 4.72 -5.39 9.39
CA ASP A 79 5.40 -5.96 8.23
C ASP A 79 5.64 -4.89 7.15
N CYS A 80 4.63 -4.05 6.88
CA CYS A 80 4.75 -2.91 5.97
C CYS A 80 5.82 -1.91 6.42
N LEU A 81 5.90 -1.61 7.72
CA LEU A 81 6.89 -0.67 8.26
C LEU A 81 8.32 -1.26 8.18
N LEU A 82 8.49 -2.55 8.47
CA LEU A 82 9.79 -3.24 8.35
C LEU A 82 10.26 -3.27 6.90
N LEU A 83 9.36 -3.55 5.96
CA LEU A 83 9.65 -3.48 4.53
C LEU A 83 10.03 -2.06 4.10
N ASN A 84 9.35 -1.02 4.59
CA ASN A 84 9.71 0.38 4.30
C ASN A 84 11.11 0.71 4.81
N ILE A 85 11.43 0.35 6.05
CA ILE A 85 12.75 0.56 6.64
C ILE A 85 13.82 -0.22 5.88
N ALA A 86 13.56 -1.47 5.51
CA ALA A 86 14.50 -2.27 4.71
C ALA A 86 14.78 -1.62 3.34
N ASN A 87 13.75 -1.07 2.69
CA ASN A 87 13.89 -0.32 1.44
C ASN A 87 14.70 0.97 1.62
N GLU A 88 14.45 1.74 2.68
CA GLU A 88 15.23 2.96 3.00
C GLU A 88 16.72 2.66 3.17
N ASN A 89 17.07 1.45 3.62
CA ASN A 89 18.43 1.02 3.90
C ASN A 89 19.03 0.12 2.80
N ASN A 90 18.37 -0.03 1.64
CA ASN A 90 18.79 -0.88 0.51
C ASN A 90 19.02 -2.36 0.89
N LEU A 91 18.17 -2.91 1.73
CA LEU A 91 18.31 -4.27 2.25
C LEU A 91 17.43 -5.25 1.51
N SER A 92 18.03 -6.36 1.08
CA SER A 92 17.31 -7.52 0.59
C SER A 92 16.82 -8.35 1.79
N VAL A 93 15.53 -8.30 2.09
CA VAL A 93 14.92 -9.17 3.11
C VAL A 93 14.51 -10.47 2.41
N ASP A 94 15.09 -11.59 2.84
CA ASP A 94 14.82 -12.92 2.29
C ASP A 94 13.50 -13.45 2.86
N LEU A 95 12.54 -13.71 1.98
CA LEU A 95 11.14 -13.93 2.32
C LEU A 95 10.63 -15.29 1.83
N LYS A 96 11.37 -16.42 1.97
CA LYS A 96 10.78 -17.77 1.75
C LYS A 96 11.30 -18.92 2.63
N ASN A 97 10.31 -19.62 3.19
CA ASN A 97 10.38 -21.01 3.65
C ASN A 97 10.84 -21.97 2.53
N GLY A 98 11.48 -23.07 2.94
CA GLY A 98 12.16 -24.02 2.07
C GLY A 98 11.37 -24.54 0.85
N ASN A 99 12.16 -24.81 -0.20
CA ASN A 99 11.86 -25.52 -1.46
C ASN A 99 11.33 -24.66 -2.62
N GLY A 100 12.28 -24.14 -3.42
CA GLY A 100 12.04 -23.70 -4.80
C GLY A 100 12.63 -22.33 -5.10
N VAL A 101 13.83 -22.31 -5.68
CA VAL A 101 14.51 -21.08 -6.10
C VAL A 101 13.72 -20.43 -7.24
N GLN A 102 13.20 -19.24 -6.99
CA GLN A 102 12.91 -18.28 -8.06
C GLN A 102 13.49 -16.94 -7.65
N PHE A 103 14.56 -16.55 -8.35
CA PHE A 103 15.13 -15.21 -8.27
C PHE A 103 14.05 -14.21 -8.66
N LEU A 104 13.48 -13.53 -7.68
CA LEU A 104 12.89 -12.21 -7.94
C LEU A 104 14.07 -11.26 -7.92
N SER A 105 14.53 -10.87 -9.11
CA SER A 105 15.25 -9.61 -9.25
C SER A 105 14.33 -8.52 -8.69
N PHE A 106 14.54 -8.11 -7.44
CA PHE A 106 13.83 -7.01 -6.79
C PHE A 106 14.30 -5.69 -7.40
N GLU A 107 13.99 -5.47 -8.69
CA GLU A 107 13.87 -4.13 -9.19
C GLU A 107 12.45 -3.62 -8.87
N LYS A 108 12.44 -2.54 -8.07
CA LYS A 108 11.44 -1.47 -8.00
C LYS A 108 10.22 -1.63 -7.08
N GLN A 109 10.35 -0.91 -5.96
CA GLN A 109 9.32 -0.17 -5.19
C GLN A 109 8.30 -1.04 -4.45
N ALA A 110 8.40 -1.02 -3.12
CA ALA A 110 7.36 -1.41 -2.19
C ALA A 110 5.97 -1.01 -2.72
N HIS A 111 5.04 -1.96 -2.69
CA HIS A 111 3.68 -1.74 -3.14
C HIS A 111 2.96 -0.84 -2.11
N ILE A 112 3.14 0.47 -2.23
CA ILE A 112 2.47 1.45 -1.37
C ILE A 112 1.12 1.75 -2.00
N PHE A 113 0.06 1.25 -1.37
CA PHE A 113 -1.29 1.67 -1.71
C PHE A 113 -1.47 3.15 -1.28
N PRO A 114 -1.74 4.09 -2.20
CA PRO A 114 -1.73 5.52 -1.89
C PRO A 114 -2.72 5.90 -0.79
N VAL A 115 -2.29 6.71 0.18
CA VAL A 115 -3.13 7.17 1.30
C VAL A 115 -4.38 7.88 0.81
N GLU A 116 -4.27 8.64 -0.29
CA GLU A 116 -5.39 9.35 -0.91
C GLU A 116 -6.45 8.41 -1.50
N LEU A 117 -6.11 7.15 -1.75
CA LEU A 117 -7.03 6.14 -2.29
C LEU A 117 -7.54 5.17 -1.21
N GLN A 118 -7.14 5.34 0.06
CA GLN A 118 -7.52 4.43 1.15
C GLN A 118 -8.96 4.64 1.65
N THR A 119 -9.64 5.68 1.18
CA THR A 119 -11.05 5.94 1.53
C THR A 119 -11.96 4.84 1.01
N VAL A 120 -13.13 4.68 1.63
CA VAL A 120 -14.12 3.66 1.23
C VAL A 120 -14.58 3.91 -0.20
N GLU A 121 -14.82 5.16 -0.56
CA GLU A 121 -15.28 5.58 -1.88
C GLU A 121 -14.22 5.31 -2.95
N ALA A 122 -12.95 5.61 -2.66
CA ALA A 122 -11.85 5.34 -3.59
C ALA A 122 -11.65 3.83 -3.82
N LYS A 123 -11.75 3.03 -2.75
CA LYS A 123 -11.72 1.57 -2.85
C LYS A 123 -12.88 1.03 -3.68
N GLN A 124 -14.09 1.60 -3.55
CA GLN A 124 -15.25 1.22 -4.38
C GLN A 124 -15.03 1.54 -5.86
N VAL A 125 -14.49 2.71 -6.19
CA VAL A 125 -14.13 3.10 -7.57
C VAL A 125 -13.14 2.10 -8.17
N ILE A 126 -12.12 1.70 -7.40
CA ILE A 126 -11.12 0.72 -7.84
C ILE A 126 -11.74 -0.67 -7.97
N ALA A 127 -12.60 -1.08 -7.03
CA ALA A 127 -13.29 -2.37 -7.08
C ALA A 127 -14.19 -2.50 -8.32
N LYS A 128 -14.97 -1.47 -8.66
CA LYS A 128 -15.74 -1.41 -9.91
C LYS A 128 -14.84 -1.52 -11.15
N ALA A 129 -13.66 -0.90 -11.14
CA ALA A 129 -12.70 -1.03 -12.23
C ALA A 129 -12.19 -2.47 -12.39
N VAL A 130 -12.03 -3.22 -11.28
CA VAL A 130 -11.70 -4.65 -11.31
C VAL A 130 -12.85 -5.47 -11.88
N GLU A 131 -14.09 -5.21 -11.45
CA GLU A 131 -15.30 -5.90 -11.96
C GLU A 131 -15.47 -5.70 -13.48
N LEU A 132 -15.11 -4.53 -13.99
CA LEU A 132 -15.14 -4.20 -15.41
C LEU A 132 -13.90 -4.70 -16.18
N ASN A 133 -13.01 -5.46 -15.55
CA ASN A 133 -11.76 -5.99 -16.12
C ASN A 133 -10.79 -4.91 -16.65
N LEU A 134 -10.90 -3.67 -16.16
CA LEU A 134 -9.97 -2.59 -16.51
C LEU A 134 -8.65 -2.71 -15.73
N CYS A 135 -8.70 -3.30 -14.54
CA CYS A 135 -7.54 -3.64 -13.75
C CYS A 135 -7.68 -5.02 -13.08
N SER A 136 -6.56 -5.59 -12.67
CA SER A 136 -6.48 -6.83 -11.92
C SER A 136 -5.70 -6.63 -10.63
N VAL A 137 -5.97 -7.50 -9.65
CA VAL A 137 -5.28 -7.52 -8.36
C VAL A 137 -4.70 -8.90 -8.16
N ASP A 138 -3.39 -9.00 -8.02
CA ASP A 138 -2.70 -10.24 -7.66
C ASP A 138 -1.80 -9.99 -6.46
N ASN A 139 -2.00 -10.75 -5.37
CA ASN A 139 -1.26 -10.57 -4.11
C ASN A 139 -1.22 -9.11 -3.62
N GLY A 140 -2.36 -8.41 -3.75
CA GLY A 140 -2.49 -6.99 -3.39
C GLY A 140 -1.89 -6.02 -4.41
N VAL A 141 -1.26 -6.49 -5.50
CA VAL A 141 -0.66 -5.66 -6.54
C VAL A 141 -1.66 -5.35 -7.64
N TYR A 142 -1.99 -4.07 -7.77
CA TYR A 142 -2.87 -3.55 -8.82
C TYR A 142 -2.13 -3.40 -10.14
N SER A 143 -2.68 -3.99 -11.20
CA SER A 143 -2.18 -3.87 -12.58
C SER A 143 -3.28 -3.35 -13.48
N TRP A 144 -2.97 -2.32 -14.27
CA TRP A 144 -3.90 -1.80 -15.27
C TRP A 144 -3.85 -2.68 -16.53
N GLY A 145 -4.98 -3.23 -16.94
CA GLY A 145 -5.08 -4.17 -18.06
C GLY A 145 -5.25 -3.51 -19.43
N GLU A 146 -5.56 -2.21 -19.46
CA GLU A 146 -5.92 -1.48 -20.66
C GLU A 146 -4.85 -0.48 -21.12
N THR A 147 -5.13 0.31 -22.15
CA THR A 147 -4.17 1.31 -22.65
C THR A 147 -3.86 2.38 -21.60
N LYS A 148 -2.64 2.93 -21.66
CA LYS A 148 -2.22 4.06 -20.81
C LYS A 148 -3.09 5.31 -21.00
N ALA A 149 -3.63 5.50 -22.20
CA ALA A 149 -4.57 6.58 -22.49
C ALA A 149 -5.88 6.39 -21.73
N LEU A 150 -6.40 5.16 -21.67
CA LEU A 150 -7.57 4.84 -20.89
C LEU A 150 -7.32 4.96 -19.38
N LEU A 151 -6.13 4.59 -18.90
CA LEU A 151 -5.73 4.83 -17.50
C LEU A 151 -5.70 6.32 -17.17
N ALA A 152 -5.16 7.15 -18.07
CA ALA A 152 -5.13 8.59 -17.87
C ALA A 152 -6.56 9.18 -17.83
N TYR A 153 -7.47 8.65 -18.64
CA TYR A 153 -8.89 9.02 -18.60
C TYR A 153 -9.56 8.58 -17.29
N PHE A 154 -9.32 7.34 -16.85
CA PHE A 154 -9.80 6.85 -15.56
C PHE A 154 -9.30 7.69 -14.38
N ALA A 155 -8.00 7.99 -14.32
CA ALA A 155 -7.40 8.80 -13.26
C ALA A 155 -7.95 10.24 -13.23
N ASP A 156 -8.28 10.80 -14.39
CA ASP A 156 -8.95 12.10 -14.53
C ASP A 156 -10.34 12.08 -13.90
N ARG A 157 -11.20 11.15 -14.33
CA ARG A 157 -12.58 11.00 -13.84
C ARG A 157 -12.63 10.61 -12.36
N ALA A 158 -11.77 9.67 -11.93
CA ALA A 158 -11.66 9.27 -10.54
C ALA A 158 -11.20 10.41 -9.64
N SER A 159 -10.23 11.22 -10.09
CA SER A 159 -9.77 12.38 -9.31
C SER A 159 -10.85 13.45 -9.17
N GLU A 160 -11.69 13.64 -10.18
CA GLU A 160 -12.83 14.56 -10.14
C GLU A 160 -13.91 14.05 -9.20
N TYR A 161 -14.33 12.79 -9.37
CA TYR A 161 -15.36 12.14 -8.57
C TYR A 161 -15.01 12.11 -7.07
N LEU A 162 -13.76 11.74 -6.76
CA LEU A 162 -13.26 11.63 -5.38
C LEU A 162 -12.77 12.98 -4.81
N GLN A 163 -12.83 14.06 -5.59
CA GLN A 163 -12.35 15.39 -5.21
C GLN A 163 -10.91 15.41 -4.67
N LEU A 164 -10.02 14.58 -5.23
CA LEU A 164 -8.65 14.39 -4.74
C LEU A 164 -7.73 15.58 -5.03
N GLY A 165 -8.15 16.48 -5.89
CA GLY A 165 -7.33 17.56 -6.39
C GLY A 165 -7.14 18.70 -5.39
N LYS A 166 -5.89 19.13 -5.19
CA LYS A 166 -5.58 20.34 -4.42
C LYS A 166 -5.34 21.51 -5.37
N GLY A 167 -6.27 22.48 -5.34
CA GLY A 167 -6.20 23.73 -6.09
C GLY A 167 -7.08 23.78 -7.35
N ILE A 168 -7.47 24.99 -7.72
CA ILE A 168 -8.25 25.30 -8.92
C ILE A 168 -7.28 25.82 -9.98
N TYR A 169 -7.36 25.30 -11.19
CA TYR A 169 -6.66 25.80 -12.36
C TYR A 169 -7.66 25.86 -13.52
N ASP A 170 -7.88 27.05 -14.08
CA ASP A 170 -8.83 27.27 -15.19
C ASP A 170 -10.25 26.76 -14.86
N ASP A 171 -10.77 27.18 -13.70
CA ASP A 171 -12.08 26.76 -13.14
C ASP A 171 -12.29 25.25 -12.94
N LYS A 172 -11.22 24.45 -13.08
CA LYS A 172 -11.23 23.00 -12.85
C LYS A 172 -10.33 22.61 -11.69
N ILE A 173 -10.79 21.63 -10.91
CA ILE A 173 -9.99 21.02 -9.85
C ILE A 173 -8.78 20.35 -10.50
N LYS A 174 -7.58 20.62 -9.96
CA LYS A 174 -6.34 20.03 -10.46
C LYS A 174 -6.33 18.52 -10.22
N ILE A 175 -6.15 17.73 -11.28
CA ILE A 175 -6.16 16.27 -11.19
C ILE A 175 -4.97 15.74 -10.36
N SER A 176 -5.27 14.87 -9.41
CA SER A 176 -4.28 14.18 -8.58
C SER A 176 -3.78 12.92 -9.28
N TRP A 177 -2.79 13.07 -10.15
CA TRP A 177 -2.20 11.97 -10.92
C TRP A 177 -1.40 10.98 -10.07
N LYS A 178 -0.66 11.50 -9.08
CA LYS A 178 0.38 10.75 -8.35
C LYS A 178 -0.14 9.48 -7.65
N PRO A 179 -1.31 9.49 -6.99
CA PRO A 179 -1.89 8.28 -6.42
C PRO A 179 -2.08 7.17 -7.46
N PHE A 180 -2.65 7.48 -8.62
CA PHE A 180 -2.88 6.48 -9.68
C PHE A 180 -1.58 6.02 -10.35
N GLU A 181 -0.61 6.93 -10.55
CA GLU A 181 0.72 6.56 -11.06
C GLU A 181 1.44 5.58 -10.12
N MET A 182 1.24 5.74 -8.81
CA MET A 182 1.82 4.87 -7.78
C MET A 182 1.08 3.54 -7.69
N LEU A 183 -0.26 3.56 -7.64
CA LEU A 183 -1.10 2.37 -7.57
C LEU A 183 -0.83 1.40 -8.74
N PHE A 184 -0.80 1.91 -9.97
CA PHE A 184 -0.63 1.10 -11.18
C PHE A 184 0.82 1.06 -11.70
N ARG A 185 1.76 1.73 -11.02
CA ARG A 185 3.19 1.78 -11.39
C ARG A 185 3.44 2.33 -12.81
N ILE A 186 2.55 3.18 -13.30
CA ILE A 186 2.62 3.80 -14.64
C ILE A 186 2.82 5.30 -14.49
N LYS A 187 3.98 5.81 -14.91
CA LYS A 187 4.31 7.25 -14.85
C LYS A 187 3.85 8.00 -16.09
N GLY A 188 3.61 9.31 -15.95
CA GLY A 188 3.40 10.23 -17.06
C GLY A 188 1.95 10.30 -17.53
N LEU A 189 0.97 10.08 -16.64
CA LEU A 189 -0.45 10.13 -17.00
C LEU A 189 -0.88 11.54 -17.43
N ALA A 190 -0.34 12.58 -16.78
CA ALA A 190 -0.61 13.97 -17.15
C ALA A 190 -0.19 14.31 -18.59
N GLN A 191 0.95 13.76 -19.05
CA GLN A 191 1.40 13.96 -20.43
C GLN A 191 0.52 13.17 -21.40
N THR A 192 0.21 11.91 -21.06
CA THR A 192 -0.69 11.08 -21.87
C THR A 192 -2.06 11.74 -22.08
N LYS A 193 -2.61 12.43 -21.06
CA LYS A 193 -3.82 13.24 -21.23
C LYS A 193 -3.68 14.32 -22.29
N LYS A 194 -2.60 15.11 -22.24
CA LYS A 194 -2.33 16.14 -23.25
C LYS A 194 -2.20 15.55 -24.64
N ASP A 195 -1.58 14.38 -24.76
CA ASP A 195 -1.33 13.73 -26.04
C ASP A 195 -2.63 13.31 -26.74
N TYR A 196 -3.57 12.65 -26.05
CA TYR A 196 -4.87 12.29 -26.64
C TYR A 196 -5.80 13.49 -26.80
N GLN A 197 -5.70 14.51 -25.94
CA GLN A 197 -6.45 15.75 -26.13
C GLN A 197 -6.02 16.48 -27.41
N ARG A 198 -4.72 16.46 -27.72
CA ARG A 198 -4.18 17.08 -28.95
C ARG A 198 -4.66 16.38 -30.22
N THR A 199 -4.92 15.07 -30.16
CA THR A 199 -5.49 14.34 -31.30
C THR A 199 -6.99 14.56 -31.47
N GLY A 200 -7.65 15.21 -30.49
CA GLY A 200 -9.09 15.48 -30.50
C GLY A 200 -9.97 14.24 -30.23
N ASN A 201 -9.36 13.08 -29.98
CA ASN A 201 -10.07 11.82 -29.81
C ASN A 201 -10.02 11.36 -28.36
N THR A 202 -11.18 10.97 -27.83
CA THR A 202 -11.27 10.29 -26.53
C THR A 202 -10.63 8.90 -26.63
N PRO A 203 -9.98 8.40 -25.57
CA PRO A 203 -9.43 7.05 -25.57
C PRO A 203 -10.50 5.98 -25.88
N ILE A 204 -10.11 4.95 -26.63
CA ILE A 204 -10.97 3.78 -26.89
C ILE A 204 -11.29 3.11 -25.55
N GLY A 205 -12.57 2.78 -25.33
CA GLY A 205 -13.06 2.18 -24.07
C GLY A 205 -13.46 3.18 -22.99
N PHE A 206 -13.50 4.49 -23.29
CA PHE A 206 -13.90 5.52 -22.32
C PHE A 206 -15.31 5.31 -21.76
N ASP A 207 -16.20 4.73 -22.56
CA ASP A 207 -17.58 4.38 -22.19
C ASP A 207 -17.63 3.31 -21.09
N ILE A 208 -16.64 2.42 -21.03
CA ILE A 208 -16.50 1.45 -19.95
C ILE A 208 -16.07 2.15 -18.66
N VAL A 209 -15.19 3.15 -18.76
CA VAL A 209 -14.74 3.94 -17.60
C VAL A 209 -15.88 4.78 -17.02
N GLU A 210 -16.75 5.37 -17.84
CA GLU A 210 -17.90 6.16 -17.33
C GLU A 210 -18.85 5.31 -16.47
N LYS A 211 -19.05 4.03 -16.80
CA LYS A 211 -19.88 3.10 -16.01
C LYS A 211 -19.40 2.89 -14.56
N ILE A 212 -18.15 3.24 -14.25
CA ILE A 212 -17.65 3.22 -12.87
C ILE A 212 -18.34 4.29 -12.02
N PHE A 213 -18.64 5.44 -12.64
CA PHE A 213 -19.10 6.65 -11.98
C PHE A 213 -20.61 6.91 -12.11
N ASP A 214 -21.28 6.15 -12.98
CA ASP A 214 -22.73 5.98 -12.99
C ASP A 214 -23.25 5.26 -11.72
#